data_AF-A0A953IGT1-F1
#
_entry.id   AF-A0A953IGT1-F1
#
_cell.length_a   1.000
_cell.length_b   1.000
_cell.length_c   1.000
_cell.angle_alpha   90.00
_cell.angle_beta   90.00
_cell.angle_gamma   90.00
#
_symmetry.space_group_name_H-M   'P 1'
#
loop_
_entity.id
_entity.type
_entity.pdbx_description
1 polymer ?
#
loop_
_entity_poly.entity_id
_entity_poly.type
_entity_poly.pdbx_seq_one_letter_code
_entity_poly.pdbx_strand_id
1 'polypeptide(L)'
;MKVTATTASNYGLKFYRQGEVLETAFVYPLHGPIVSSITDKGYTWFRMEGLTGRRTFVLRTTGASSVAFYSETGSTLTSSGSDGEWSFKPSSDGTYYAKVAGAKGATVTLESVDGSTPALAYGPVPATSGTGPSYGIPAGQDGWYRVDLEGGTYYGLNVASAASLAVYREGAGGLQEVATGEGPWLTFTTPAAGRYLVKVTATTASNYGLKFYRQGEVLEAAFVYPLHGPIVSSITDKGYTWFRMEGLTGRRTFVLRTTGASSVAFYSETGSTLTSSGSNGEWSFQPSSDGTYYAKVTGAKGATVTLESMDGTTPASAYGPVPAT
;
A
#
# COMPACT_ATOMS: atom_id res chain seq x y z
N MET A 1 -36.07 27.89 -3.66
CA MET A 1 -35.98 29.32 -3.30
C MET A 1 -36.22 29.44 -1.80
N LYS A 2 -35.20 29.75 -1.00
CA LYS A 2 -35.33 29.90 0.45
C LYS A 2 -34.99 31.35 0.80
N VAL A 3 -35.97 32.07 1.33
CA VAL A 3 -35.81 33.45 1.79
C VAL A 3 -35.76 33.39 3.32
N THR A 4 -34.59 33.64 3.90
CA THR A 4 -34.43 33.75 5.36
C THR A 4 -34.43 35.23 5.71
N ALA A 5 -35.43 35.67 6.49
CA ALA A 5 -35.56 37.07 6.91
C ALA A 5 -35.27 37.19 8.41
N THR A 6 -34.31 38.05 8.77
CA THR A 6 -34.03 38.42 10.16
C THR A 6 -33.74 39.91 10.24
N THR A 7 -34.77 40.67 10.65
CA THR A 7 -34.79 42.08 11.09
C THR A 7 -34.38 43.21 10.11
N ALA A 8 -35.27 44.20 10.02
CA ALA A 8 -35.26 45.35 9.13
C ALA A 8 -33.95 46.16 9.11
N SER A 9 -33.10 45.89 8.12
CA SER A 9 -32.06 46.81 7.65
C SER A 9 -31.81 46.54 6.16
N ASN A 10 -31.89 47.60 5.34
CA ASN A 10 -31.60 47.67 3.89
C ASN A 10 -31.32 46.34 3.16
N TYR A 11 -32.38 45.60 2.80
CA TYR A 11 -32.25 44.36 2.03
C TYR A 11 -32.12 44.67 0.54
N GLY A 12 -30.88 44.80 0.06
CA GLY A 12 -30.58 44.62 -1.36
C GLY A 12 -30.73 43.14 -1.73
N LEU A 13 -31.63 42.82 -2.66
CA LEU A 13 -31.72 41.46 -3.22
C LEU A 13 -30.42 41.14 -3.95
N LYS A 14 -29.76 40.05 -3.54
CA LYS A 14 -28.58 39.51 -4.24
C LYS A 14 -28.99 38.23 -4.96
N PHE A 15 -28.68 38.17 -6.25
CA PHE A 15 -28.85 36.98 -7.07
C PHE A 15 -27.49 36.31 -7.23
N TYR A 16 -27.45 35.00 -7.00
CA TYR A 16 -26.24 34.18 -7.16
C TYR A 16 -26.52 33.09 -8.19
N ARG A 17 -25.54 32.83 -9.06
CA ARG A 17 -25.60 31.65 -9.94
C ARG A 17 -25.30 30.38 -9.12
N GLN A 18 -25.67 29.23 -9.67
CA GLN A 18 -25.35 27.95 -9.07
C GLN A 18 -23.82 27.77 -8.97
N GLY A 19 -23.34 27.30 -7.83
CA GLY A 19 -21.94 27.07 -7.53
C GLY A 19 -21.13 28.32 -7.13
N GLU A 20 -21.72 29.52 -7.12
CA GLU A 20 -21.00 30.74 -6.72
C GLU A 20 -20.92 30.95 -5.20
N VAL A 21 -21.86 30.39 -4.44
CA VAL A 21 -21.88 30.45 -2.98
C VAL A 21 -22.24 29.08 -2.40
N LEU A 22 -22.01 28.89 -1.11
CA LEU A 22 -22.23 27.62 -0.42
C LEU A 22 -23.70 27.17 -0.52
N GLU A 23 -24.64 28.12 -0.40
CA GLU A 23 -26.08 27.89 -0.47
C GLU A 23 -26.58 27.49 -1.85
N THR A 24 -25.79 27.76 -2.90
CA THR A 24 -26.11 27.40 -4.28
C THR A 24 -25.17 26.34 -4.84
N ALA A 25 -24.41 25.65 -3.99
CA ALA A 25 -23.46 24.63 -4.39
C ALA A 25 -24.10 23.53 -5.27
N PHE A 26 -23.33 23.02 -6.23
CA PHE A 26 -23.75 21.87 -7.04
C PHE A 26 -23.82 20.62 -6.16
N VAL A 27 -24.91 19.87 -6.21
CA VAL A 27 -24.96 18.56 -5.53
C VAL A 27 -24.01 17.61 -6.24
N TYR A 28 -23.06 17.08 -5.47
CA TYR A 28 -22.06 16.15 -5.91
C TYR A 28 -22.49 14.74 -5.48
N PRO A 29 -23.00 13.89 -6.40
CA PRO A 29 -23.18 12.47 -6.11
C PRO A 29 -21.86 11.84 -5.66
N LEU A 30 -21.89 11.09 -4.56
CA LEU A 30 -20.69 10.48 -3.98
C LEU A 30 -19.99 9.42 -4.84
N HIS A 31 -20.47 9.17 -6.05
CA HIS A 31 -20.00 8.09 -6.91
C HIS A 31 -19.97 8.51 -8.38
N GLY A 32 -18.81 8.31 -9.00
CA GLY A 32 -18.58 8.56 -10.42
C GLY A 32 -18.00 9.94 -10.72
N PRO A 33 -17.31 10.08 -11.87
CA PRO A 33 -16.74 11.35 -12.27
C PRO A 33 -17.84 12.34 -12.66
N ILE A 34 -17.71 13.58 -12.21
CA ILE A 34 -18.55 14.70 -12.64
C ILE A 34 -17.70 15.68 -13.40
N VAL A 35 -18.19 16.12 -14.55
CA VAL A 35 -17.61 17.22 -15.30
C VAL A 35 -18.40 18.48 -15.00
N SER A 36 -17.70 19.54 -14.58
CA SER A 36 -18.26 20.86 -14.31
C SER A 36 -17.33 21.95 -14.85
N SER A 37 -17.67 23.21 -14.61
CA SER A 37 -16.85 24.36 -14.98
C SER A 37 -16.60 25.26 -13.77
N ILE A 38 -15.40 25.84 -13.71
CA ILE A 38 -15.07 26.91 -12.76
C ILE A 38 -15.87 28.16 -13.12
N THR A 39 -16.64 28.71 -12.18
CA THR A 39 -17.46 29.90 -12.43
C THR A 39 -16.60 31.15 -12.75
N ASP A 40 -17.26 32.24 -13.15
CA ASP A 40 -16.62 33.54 -13.38
C ASP A 40 -15.94 34.13 -12.12
N LYS A 41 -16.24 33.57 -10.93
CA LYS A 41 -15.59 33.92 -9.66
C LYS A 41 -14.22 33.26 -9.48
N GLY A 42 -13.80 32.38 -10.39
CA GLY A 42 -12.55 31.61 -10.28
C GLY A 42 -12.65 30.42 -9.32
N TYR A 43 -13.86 30.05 -8.90
CA TYR A 43 -14.13 28.85 -8.13
C TYR A 43 -15.56 28.33 -8.33
N THR A 44 -15.81 27.09 -7.95
CA THR A 44 -17.13 26.47 -7.92
C THR A 44 -17.32 25.71 -6.61
N TRP A 45 -18.49 25.87 -5.99
CA TRP A 45 -18.89 25.14 -4.79
C TRP A 45 -19.63 23.85 -5.13
N PHE A 46 -19.25 22.78 -4.43
CA PHE A 46 -19.88 21.46 -4.50
C PHE A 46 -20.35 21.04 -3.12
N ARG A 47 -21.53 20.43 -3.05
CA ARG A 47 -22.18 19.91 -1.84
C ARG A 47 -22.15 18.39 -1.89
N MET A 48 -21.48 17.78 -0.93
CA MET A 48 -21.36 16.34 -0.78
C MET A 48 -22.26 15.91 0.37
N GLU A 49 -23.23 15.05 0.09
CA GLU A 49 -24.20 14.57 1.08
C GLU A 49 -23.89 13.11 1.47
N GLY A 50 -24.15 12.74 2.72
CA GLY A 50 -24.03 11.34 3.14
C GLY A 50 -22.59 10.85 3.35
N LEU A 51 -21.64 11.77 3.54
CA LEU A 51 -20.29 11.40 3.95
C LEU A 51 -20.31 10.82 5.35
N THR A 52 -19.47 9.82 5.60
CA THR A 52 -19.32 9.21 6.93
C THR A 52 -18.08 9.75 7.63
N GLY A 53 -18.19 10.09 8.91
CA GLY A 53 -17.08 10.62 9.73
C GLY A 53 -15.96 9.62 10.01
N ARG A 54 -16.05 8.42 9.42
CA ARG A 54 -15.22 7.28 9.76
C ARG A 54 -14.30 6.86 8.61
N ARG A 55 -14.47 7.43 7.41
CA ARG A 55 -13.63 7.17 6.23
C ARG A 55 -12.88 8.42 5.79
N THR A 56 -11.70 8.24 5.19
CA THR A 56 -11.05 9.33 4.48
C THR A 56 -11.74 9.51 3.14
N PHE A 57 -12.20 10.73 2.84
CA PHE A 57 -12.70 11.08 1.52
C PHE A 57 -11.56 11.66 0.69
N VAL A 58 -11.42 11.19 -0.55
CA VAL A 58 -10.45 11.72 -1.50
C VAL A 58 -11.20 12.27 -2.71
N LEU A 59 -10.99 13.55 -3.00
CA LEU A 59 -11.46 14.23 -4.18
C LEU A 59 -10.32 14.41 -5.17
N ARG A 60 -10.45 13.79 -6.33
CA ARG A 60 -9.54 13.97 -7.45
C ARG A 60 -10.08 15.03 -8.38
N THR A 61 -9.19 15.91 -8.83
CA THR A 61 -9.53 17.01 -9.71
C THR A 61 -8.55 17.13 -10.87
N THR A 62 -9.07 17.40 -12.06
CA THR A 62 -8.27 17.84 -13.22
C THR A 62 -8.70 19.25 -13.59
N GLY A 63 -7.75 20.16 -13.80
CA GLY A 63 -8.03 21.56 -14.15
C GLY A 63 -8.29 22.50 -12.96
N ALA A 64 -8.34 21.97 -11.73
CA ALA A 64 -8.39 22.78 -10.52
C ALA A 64 -6.99 23.21 -10.06
N SER A 65 -6.86 24.42 -9.55
CA SER A 65 -5.64 24.92 -8.92
C SER A 65 -5.60 24.66 -7.41
N SER A 66 -6.76 24.58 -6.75
CA SER A 66 -6.84 24.24 -5.32
C SER A 66 -8.23 23.75 -4.93
N VAL A 67 -8.30 23.01 -3.81
CA VAL A 67 -9.55 22.59 -3.18
C VAL A 67 -9.48 22.91 -1.68
N ALA A 68 -10.55 23.48 -1.15
CA ALA A 68 -10.76 23.64 0.29
C ALA A 68 -12.07 22.98 0.70
N PHE A 69 -12.07 22.31 1.84
CA PHE A 69 -13.25 21.64 2.39
C PHE A 69 -13.85 22.42 3.54
N TYR A 70 -15.17 22.35 3.67
CA TYR A 70 -15.95 23.09 4.67
C TYR A 70 -17.00 22.18 5.30
N SER A 71 -17.27 22.41 6.58
CA SER A 71 -18.41 21.80 7.29
C SER A 71 -19.74 22.32 6.76
N GLU A 72 -20.84 21.71 7.19
CA GLU A 72 -22.18 22.21 6.87
C GLU A 72 -22.43 23.66 7.31
N THR A 73 -21.79 24.06 8.41
CA THR A 73 -21.86 25.42 8.97
C THR A 73 -20.91 26.41 8.30
N GLY A 74 -20.15 25.99 7.28
CA GLY A 74 -19.21 26.84 6.53
C GLY A 74 -17.83 27.01 7.19
N SER A 75 -17.50 26.24 8.23
CA SER A 75 -16.17 26.28 8.84
C SER A 75 -15.17 25.53 7.97
N THR A 76 -14.00 26.13 7.71
CA THR A 76 -12.92 25.46 6.97
C THR A 76 -12.45 24.21 7.71
N LEU A 77 -12.25 23.12 6.98
CA LEU A 77 -11.74 21.85 7.48
C LEU A 77 -10.27 21.68 7.10
N THR A 78 -9.53 20.99 7.96
CA THR A 78 -8.17 20.56 7.63
C THR A 78 -8.23 19.50 6.53
N SER A 79 -7.46 19.73 5.48
CA SER A 79 -7.31 18.80 4.35
C SER A 79 -5.84 18.70 3.96
N SER A 80 -5.49 17.56 3.39
CA SER A 80 -4.15 17.30 2.83
C SER A 80 -4.26 16.98 1.36
N GLY A 81 -3.39 17.55 0.54
CA GLY A 81 -3.40 17.30 -0.88
C GLY A 81 -2.56 18.29 -1.67
N SER A 82 -2.14 17.86 -2.84
CA SER A 82 -1.54 18.68 -3.89
C SER A 82 -1.84 18.01 -5.23
N ASP A 83 -1.62 18.74 -6.33
CA ASP A 83 -1.52 18.15 -7.67
C ASP A 83 -2.72 17.29 -8.10
N GLY A 84 -3.92 17.78 -7.79
CA GLY A 84 -5.16 17.16 -8.25
C GLY A 84 -5.68 16.03 -7.36
N GLU A 85 -5.06 15.70 -6.21
CA GLU A 85 -5.65 14.81 -5.21
C GLU A 85 -5.75 15.49 -3.84
N TRP A 86 -6.98 15.56 -3.31
CA TRP A 86 -7.31 16.30 -2.09
C TRP A 86 -8.09 15.41 -1.14
N SER A 87 -7.55 15.19 0.05
CA SER A 87 -8.11 14.31 1.05
C SER A 87 -8.56 15.06 2.28
N PHE A 88 -9.69 14.64 2.86
CA PHE A 88 -10.11 15.07 4.18
C PHE A 88 -10.85 13.94 4.89
N LYS A 89 -10.85 13.98 6.22
CA LYS A 89 -11.62 13.05 7.04
C LYS A 89 -12.79 13.82 7.66
N PRO A 90 -14.05 13.51 7.32
CA PRO A 90 -15.18 14.14 7.97
C PRO A 90 -15.15 13.80 9.47
N SER A 91 -15.55 14.73 10.34
CA SER A 91 -15.60 14.53 11.79
C SER A 91 -16.84 13.76 12.26
N SER A 92 -17.90 13.81 11.45
CA SER A 92 -19.21 13.22 11.72
C SER A 92 -19.87 12.84 10.40
N ASP A 93 -20.93 12.06 10.47
CA ASP A 93 -21.74 11.78 9.29
C ASP A 93 -22.53 13.04 8.90
N GLY A 94 -22.67 13.34 7.62
CA GLY A 94 -23.49 14.47 7.19
C GLY A 94 -23.10 15.13 5.86
N THR A 95 -23.47 16.40 5.74
CA THR A 95 -23.22 17.24 4.56
C THR A 95 -21.92 18.01 4.72
N TYR A 96 -21.13 18.04 3.65
CA TYR A 96 -19.90 18.81 3.57
C TYR A 96 -19.82 19.55 2.24
N TYR A 97 -18.95 20.55 2.17
CA TYR A 97 -18.77 21.36 0.97
C TYR A 97 -17.32 21.36 0.51
N ALA A 98 -17.11 21.38 -0.80
CA ALA A 98 -15.82 21.58 -1.42
C ALA A 98 -15.87 22.86 -2.26
N LYS A 99 -14.94 23.77 -2.01
CA LYS A 99 -14.68 24.93 -2.87
C LYS A 99 -13.50 24.60 -3.77
N VAL A 100 -13.75 24.47 -5.05
CA VAL A 100 -12.75 24.10 -6.05
C VAL A 100 -12.40 25.34 -6.86
N ALA A 101 -11.15 25.79 -6.79
CA ALA A 101 -10.67 26.98 -7.48
C ALA A 101 -9.90 26.60 -8.75
N GLY A 102 -9.89 27.49 -9.74
CA GLY A 102 -9.17 27.31 -11.00
C GLY A 102 -9.31 28.51 -11.93
N ALA A 103 -8.85 28.38 -13.16
CA ALA A 103 -9.04 29.41 -14.18
C ALA A 103 -10.53 29.55 -14.54
N LYS A 104 -10.99 30.79 -14.74
CA LYS A 104 -12.41 31.07 -15.05
C LYS A 104 -12.85 30.34 -16.31
N GLY A 105 -14.00 29.66 -16.24
CA GLY A 105 -14.54 28.88 -17.35
C GLY A 105 -13.81 27.56 -17.62
N ALA A 106 -12.73 27.25 -16.88
CA ALA A 106 -12.02 26.00 -17.06
C ALA A 106 -12.93 24.80 -16.71
N THR A 107 -12.86 23.76 -17.54
CA THR A 107 -13.49 22.49 -17.23
C THR A 107 -12.75 21.84 -16.06
N VAL A 108 -13.52 21.35 -15.08
CA VAL A 108 -13.02 20.57 -13.97
C VAL A 108 -13.73 19.22 -13.93
N THR A 109 -12.94 18.15 -13.85
CA THR A 109 -13.47 16.81 -13.56
C THR A 109 -13.24 16.52 -12.09
N LEU A 110 -14.26 16.01 -11.41
CA LEU A 110 -14.21 15.62 -10.00
C LEU A 110 -14.53 14.14 -9.87
N GLU A 111 -13.70 13.38 -9.17
CA GLU A 111 -13.96 11.99 -8.81
C GLU A 111 -13.74 11.79 -7.31
N SER A 112 -14.62 11.03 -6.67
CA SER A 112 -14.54 10.77 -5.24
C SER A 112 -14.36 9.30 -4.94
N VAL A 113 -13.48 9.02 -3.99
CA VAL A 113 -13.25 7.66 -3.47
C VAL A 113 -13.16 7.68 -1.95
N ASP A 114 -13.62 6.59 -1.32
CA ASP A 114 -13.64 6.41 0.15
C ASP A 114 -13.26 4.97 0.58
N GLY A 115 -12.84 4.15 -0.39
CA GLY A 115 -12.44 2.77 -0.21
C GLY A 115 -13.56 1.86 0.31
N SER A 116 -14.83 2.25 0.29
CA SER A 116 -15.92 1.44 0.84
C SER A 116 -16.31 0.25 -0.04
N THR A 117 -16.09 0.37 -1.34
CA THR A 117 -16.39 -0.66 -2.33
C THR A 117 -15.27 -0.75 -3.37
N PRO A 118 -15.19 -1.83 -4.16
CA PRO A 118 -14.24 -1.94 -5.28
C PRO A 118 -14.29 -0.76 -6.27
N ALA A 119 -15.49 -0.25 -6.55
CA ALA A 119 -15.70 0.88 -7.45
C ALA A 119 -15.17 2.21 -6.89
N LEU A 120 -15.04 2.31 -5.56
CA LEU A 120 -14.60 3.50 -4.83
C LEU A 120 -13.25 3.28 -4.15
N ALA A 121 -12.44 2.36 -4.67
CA ALA A 121 -11.14 2.04 -4.10
C ALA A 121 -10.18 3.25 -4.16
N TYR A 122 -9.38 3.44 -3.10
CA TYR A 122 -8.32 4.44 -3.06
C TYR A 122 -7.23 4.15 -4.11
N GLY A 123 -6.42 5.14 -4.51
CA GLY A 123 -5.30 4.93 -5.42
C GLY A 123 -5.56 5.23 -6.92
N PRO A 124 -4.55 5.10 -7.79
CA PRO A 124 -3.53 4.05 -7.71
C PRO A 124 -2.51 4.28 -6.59
N VAL A 125 -2.36 3.28 -5.74
CA VAL A 125 -1.29 3.18 -4.75
C VAL A 125 -0.05 2.68 -5.48
N PRO A 126 1.11 3.35 -5.36
CA PRO A 126 2.32 2.85 -5.99
C PRO A 126 2.80 1.59 -5.26
N ALA A 127 3.21 0.57 -6.03
CA ALA A 127 3.77 -0.68 -5.49
C ALA A 127 5.25 -0.53 -5.09
N THR A 128 5.57 0.56 -4.38
CA THR A 128 6.94 0.89 -3.97
C THR A 128 7.28 0.16 -2.67
N SER A 129 8.53 -0.30 -2.56
CA SER A 129 8.99 -1.06 -1.40
C SER A 129 8.92 -0.26 -0.09
N GLY A 130 8.09 -0.71 0.84
CA GLY A 130 8.07 -0.28 2.24
C GLY A 130 7.31 1.02 2.56
N THR A 131 6.73 1.71 1.59
CA THR A 131 5.94 2.93 1.81
C THR A 131 4.67 2.94 0.97
N GLY A 132 3.60 3.51 1.52
CA GLY A 132 2.36 3.75 0.80
C GLY A 132 1.44 4.71 1.56
N PRO A 133 0.44 5.28 0.88
CA PRO A 133 -0.54 6.15 1.51
C PRO A 133 -1.36 5.37 2.54
N SER A 134 -1.87 6.08 3.54
CA SER A 134 -2.68 5.51 4.61
C SER A 134 -4.03 6.21 4.67
N TYR A 135 -5.10 5.44 4.70
CA TYR A 135 -6.48 5.95 4.72
C TYR A 135 -7.26 5.37 5.89
N GLY A 136 -8.20 6.15 6.42
CA GLY A 136 -9.03 5.74 7.56
C GLY A 136 -10.06 4.70 7.14
N ILE A 137 -10.06 3.55 7.83
CA ILE A 137 -11.08 2.49 7.69
C ILE A 137 -11.78 2.31 9.05
N PRO A 138 -13.12 2.26 9.10
CA PRO A 138 -13.84 1.97 10.34
C PRO A 138 -13.63 0.53 10.82
N ALA A 139 -13.71 0.30 12.13
CA ALA A 139 -13.64 -1.05 12.70
C ALA A 139 -14.71 -1.98 12.09
N GLY A 140 -14.33 -3.21 11.76
CA GLY A 140 -15.23 -4.22 11.19
C GLY A 140 -15.65 -3.95 9.75
N GLN A 141 -15.04 -2.98 9.07
CA GLN A 141 -15.32 -2.68 7.66
C GLN A 141 -14.12 -2.99 6.76
N ASP A 142 -14.41 -3.03 5.47
CA ASP A 142 -13.41 -3.22 4.42
C ASP A 142 -12.93 -1.87 3.86
N GLY A 143 -11.64 -1.78 3.57
CA GLY A 143 -11.02 -0.75 2.74
C GLY A 143 -10.51 -1.34 1.44
N TRP A 144 -10.85 -0.73 0.32
CA TRP A 144 -10.42 -1.13 -1.01
C TRP A 144 -9.39 -0.15 -1.57
N TYR A 145 -8.32 -0.69 -2.16
CA TYR A 145 -7.21 0.08 -2.74
C TYR A 145 -6.89 -0.46 -4.13
N ARG A 146 -6.67 0.42 -5.10
CA ARG A 146 -6.18 0.12 -6.45
C ARG A 146 -4.67 0.20 -6.47
N VAL A 147 -4.04 -0.75 -7.14
CA VAL A 147 -2.60 -0.79 -7.37
C VAL A 147 -2.35 -1.35 -8.77
N ASP A 148 -1.38 -0.81 -9.49
CA ASP A 148 -0.91 -1.38 -10.74
C ASP A 148 0.34 -2.25 -10.43
N LEU A 149 0.30 -3.52 -10.84
CA LEU A 149 1.35 -4.50 -10.55
C LEU A 149 1.92 -5.09 -11.84
N GLU A 150 3.18 -5.50 -11.78
CA GLU A 150 3.87 -6.23 -12.84
C GLU A 150 3.42 -7.70 -12.84
N GLY A 151 3.42 -8.34 -14.01
CA GLY A 151 3.07 -9.76 -14.14
C GLY A 151 4.21 -10.71 -13.79
N GLY A 152 3.87 -11.90 -13.34
CA GLY A 152 4.84 -12.94 -12.97
C GLY A 152 5.70 -12.58 -11.75
N THR A 153 5.31 -11.56 -10.99
CA THR A 153 6.18 -11.03 -9.93
C THR A 153 5.64 -11.39 -8.55
N TYR A 154 6.55 -11.81 -7.67
CA TYR A 154 6.28 -12.07 -6.27
C TYR A 154 6.24 -10.76 -5.46
N TYR A 155 5.19 -10.61 -4.65
CA TYR A 155 5.02 -9.49 -3.74
C TYR A 155 4.72 -10.01 -2.32
N GLY A 156 5.35 -9.38 -1.33
CA GLY A 156 4.87 -9.35 0.04
C GLY A 156 4.07 -8.08 0.27
N LEU A 157 2.86 -8.20 0.81
CA LEU A 157 1.99 -7.11 1.21
C LEU A 157 1.91 -7.09 2.73
N ASN A 158 2.22 -5.94 3.33
CA ASN A 158 1.97 -5.67 4.74
C ASN A 158 0.95 -4.54 4.90
N VAL A 159 -0.01 -4.77 5.77
CA VAL A 159 -0.91 -3.75 6.28
C VAL A 159 -1.04 -3.94 7.78
N ALA A 160 -0.34 -3.10 8.54
CA ALA A 160 -0.29 -3.22 9.99
C ALA A 160 -1.69 -3.26 10.61
N SER A 161 -1.90 -4.22 11.52
CA SER A 161 -3.16 -4.43 12.26
C SER A 161 -4.38 -4.79 11.40
N ALA A 162 -4.20 -5.17 10.14
CA ALA A 162 -5.29 -5.73 9.33
C ALA A 162 -5.74 -7.08 9.91
N ALA A 163 -7.06 -7.33 9.89
CA ALA A 163 -7.65 -8.60 10.29
C ALA A 163 -7.38 -9.67 9.23
N SER A 164 -7.51 -9.27 7.97
CA SER A 164 -7.27 -10.10 6.80
C SER A 164 -6.99 -9.22 5.59
N LEU A 165 -6.37 -9.84 4.59
CA LEU A 165 -6.01 -9.24 3.32
C LEU A 165 -6.50 -10.12 2.19
N ALA A 166 -6.95 -9.49 1.11
CA ALA A 166 -7.25 -10.17 -0.13
C ALA A 166 -6.79 -9.33 -1.32
N VAL A 167 -6.33 -9.99 -2.37
CA VAL A 167 -5.90 -9.36 -3.61
C VAL A 167 -6.74 -9.91 -4.75
N TYR A 168 -7.30 -9.01 -5.54
CA TYR A 168 -8.10 -9.32 -6.71
C TYR A 168 -7.48 -8.68 -7.94
N ARG A 169 -7.50 -9.37 -9.06
CA ARG A 169 -7.19 -8.81 -10.37
C ARG A 169 -8.45 -8.22 -10.96
N GLU A 170 -8.36 -6.99 -11.48
CA GLU A 170 -9.45 -6.38 -12.23
C GLU A 170 -9.35 -6.80 -13.71
N GLY A 171 -10.40 -7.41 -14.24
CA GLY A 171 -10.47 -7.85 -15.63
C GLY A 171 -11.85 -7.64 -16.25
N ALA A 172 -11.96 -7.92 -17.55
CA ALA A 172 -13.23 -7.74 -18.30
C ALA A 172 -14.40 -8.57 -17.75
N GLY A 173 -14.12 -9.70 -17.09
CA GLY A 173 -15.11 -10.57 -16.44
C GLY A 173 -15.42 -10.19 -14.98
N GLY A 174 -14.91 -9.06 -14.49
CA GLY A 174 -15.02 -8.65 -13.09
C GLY A 174 -13.76 -8.93 -12.28
N LEU A 175 -13.93 -9.02 -10.95
CA LEU A 175 -12.83 -9.27 -10.02
C LEU A 175 -12.51 -10.76 -9.92
N GLN A 176 -11.26 -11.11 -10.13
CA GLN A 176 -10.74 -12.46 -9.92
C GLN A 176 -9.86 -12.49 -8.67
N GLU A 177 -10.19 -13.33 -7.69
CA GLU A 177 -9.34 -13.51 -6.51
C GLU A 177 -7.97 -14.10 -6.90
N VAL A 178 -6.90 -13.51 -6.36
CA VAL A 178 -5.50 -13.89 -6.61
C VAL A 178 -4.91 -14.53 -5.37
N ALA A 179 -5.17 -13.94 -4.20
CA ALA A 179 -4.70 -14.43 -2.92
C ALA A 179 -5.54 -13.88 -1.77
N THR A 180 -5.64 -14.65 -0.69
CA THR A 180 -6.28 -14.28 0.58
C THR A 180 -5.42 -14.75 1.74
N GLY A 181 -5.48 -14.04 2.86
CA GLY A 181 -4.76 -14.41 4.08
C GLY A 181 -5.29 -13.69 5.31
N GLU A 182 -5.07 -14.31 6.47
CA GLU A 182 -5.39 -13.70 7.76
C GLU A 182 -4.20 -12.91 8.31
N GLY A 183 -4.50 -11.86 9.05
CA GLY A 183 -3.52 -10.99 9.67
C GLY A 183 -2.92 -9.92 8.74
N PRO A 184 -1.80 -9.31 9.16
CA PRO A 184 -1.26 -8.12 8.53
C PRO A 184 -0.35 -8.41 7.33
N TRP A 185 -0.09 -9.67 7.01
CA TRP A 185 0.83 -10.08 5.95
C TRP A 185 0.15 -11.01 4.95
N LEU A 186 0.43 -10.80 3.67
CA LEU A 186 0.00 -11.67 2.58
C LEU A 186 1.11 -11.70 1.53
N THR A 187 1.46 -12.89 1.04
CA THR A 187 2.39 -13.02 -0.08
C THR A 187 1.67 -13.65 -1.27
N PHE A 188 2.03 -13.23 -2.48
CA PHE A 188 1.38 -13.71 -3.70
C PHE A 188 2.27 -13.47 -4.92
N THR A 189 2.00 -14.20 -6.00
CA THR A 189 2.60 -13.95 -7.32
C THR A 189 1.51 -13.50 -8.27
N THR A 190 1.75 -12.40 -8.98
CA THR A 190 0.79 -11.87 -9.95
C THR A 190 0.77 -12.72 -11.22
N PRO A 191 -0.40 -13.16 -11.72
CA PRO A 191 -0.46 -13.94 -12.96
C PRO A 191 -0.15 -13.13 -14.23
N ALA A 192 -0.41 -11.81 -14.22
CA ALA A 192 -0.20 -10.93 -15.38
C ALA A 192 -0.04 -9.48 -14.91
N ALA A 193 0.52 -8.63 -15.77
CA ALA A 193 0.58 -7.20 -15.46
C ALA A 193 -0.84 -6.59 -15.52
N GLY A 194 -1.07 -5.54 -14.75
CA GLY A 194 -2.30 -4.75 -14.83
C GLY A 194 -2.76 -4.21 -13.47
N ARG A 195 -4.05 -3.86 -13.42
CA ARG A 195 -4.67 -3.29 -12.23
C ARG A 195 -5.20 -4.37 -11.29
N TYR A 196 -4.93 -4.17 -10.03
CA TYR A 196 -5.35 -5.02 -8.92
C TYR A 196 -6.08 -4.20 -7.88
N LEU A 197 -6.97 -4.87 -7.15
CA LEU A 197 -7.60 -4.36 -5.94
C LEU A 197 -7.09 -5.12 -4.73
N VAL A 198 -6.69 -4.37 -3.70
CA VAL A 198 -6.39 -4.91 -2.38
C VAL A 198 -7.56 -4.59 -1.48
N LYS A 199 -8.12 -5.62 -0.86
CA LYS A 199 -9.12 -5.53 0.19
C LYS A 199 -8.42 -5.69 1.54
N VAL A 200 -8.64 -4.73 2.43
CA VAL A 200 -8.16 -4.74 3.82
C VAL A 200 -9.37 -4.80 4.74
N THR A 201 -9.49 -5.84 5.56
CA THR A 201 -10.53 -5.89 6.59
C THR A 201 -9.96 -5.36 7.90
N ALA A 202 -10.59 -4.31 8.45
CA ALA A 202 -10.11 -3.61 9.64
C ALA A 202 -10.63 -4.25 10.95
N THR A 203 -9.73 -4.55 11.89
CA THR A 203 -10.11 -4.95 13.26
C THR A 203 -10.54 -3.77 14.13
N THR A 204 -9.90 -2.62 13.93
CA THR A 204 -10.09 -1.40 14.74
C THR A 204 -10.20 -0.20 13.81
N ALA A 205 -10.81 0.89 14.29
CA ALA A 205 -10.87 2.11 13.50
C ALA A 205 -9.48 2.76 13.48
N SER A 206 -8.79 2.70 12.35
CA SER A 206 -7.41 3.18 12.21
C SER A 206 -7.13 3.65 10.77
N ASN A 207 -5.96 4.26 10.58
CA ASN A 207 -5.43 4.52 9.25
C ASN A 207 -4.61 3.31 8.80
N TYR A 208 -4.99 2.71 7.68
CA TYR A 208 -4.36 1.52 7.12
C TYR A 208 -3.57 1.90 5.88
N GLY A 209 -2.26 1.65 5.93
CA GLY A 209 -1.33 1.92 4.83
C GLY A 209 -0.83 0.63 4.19
N LEU A 210 -0.81 0.59 2.87
CA LEU A 210 -0.29 -0.54 2.11
C LEU A 210 1.22 -0.41 1.97
N LYS A 211 1.94 -1.47 2.30
CA LYS A 211 3.37 -1.58 2.03
C LYS A 211 3.61 -2.83 1.20
N PHE A 212 4.11 -2.64 -0.01
CA PHE A 212 4.56 -3.74 -0.85
C PHE A 212 6.05 -3.99 -0.61
N TYR A 213 6.48 -5.21 -0.84
CA TYR A 213 7.86 -5.67 -0.76
C TYR A 213 8.10 -6.65 -1.91
N ARG A 214 9.26 -6.57 -2.54
CA ARG A 214 9.69 -7.60 -3.49
C ARG A 214 10.22 -8.82 -2.73
N GLN A 215 10.31 -9.95 -3.42
CA GLN A 215 10.87 -11.16 -2.84
C GLN A 215 12.30 -10.91 -2.31
N GLY A 216 12.57 -11.41 -1.11
CA GLY A 216 13.85 -11.27 -0.43
C GLY A 216 14.08 -9.91 0.26
N GLU A 217 13.19 -8.93 0.16
CA GLU A 217 13.38 -7.61 0.81
C GLU A 217 13.05 -7.61 2.31
N VAL A 218 12.19 -8.52 2.76
CA VAL A 218 11.81 -8.68 4.17
C VAL A 218 11.72 -10.16 4.53
N LEU A 219 11.74 -10.48 5.82
CA LEU A 219 11.73 -11.84 6.32
C LEU A 219 10.47 -12.60 5.86
N GLU A 220 9.32 -11.95 5.90
CA GLU A 220 8.02 -12.50 5.50
C GLU A 220 7.90 -12.73 3.97
N ALA A 221 8.77 -12.12 3.18
CA ALA A 221 8.84 -12.25 1.72
C ALA A 221 10.13 -12.97 1.27
N ALA A 222 10.79 -13.71 2.16
CA ALA A 222 12.07 -14.36 1.89
C ALA A 222 12.00 -15.41 0.76
N PHE A 223 13.11 -15.61 0.04
CA PHE A 223 13.24 -16.72 -0.91
C PHE A 223 13.21 -18.05 -0.18
N VAL A 224 12.32 -18.97 -0.57
CA VAL A 224 12.34 -20.32 -0.02
C VAL A 224 13.57 -21.04 -0.54
N TYR A 225 14.41 -21.46 0.39
CA TYR A 225 15.66 -22.16 0.12
C TYR A 225 15.42 -23.68 0.17
N PRO A 226 15.54 -24.41 -0.96
CA PRO A 226 15.46 -25.86 -0.92
C PRO A 226 16.75 -26.39 -0.28
N LEU A 227 16.62 -27.30 0.68
CA LEU A 227 17.75 -27.94 1.36
C LEU A 227 18.71 -28.69 0.43
N HIS A 228 18.31 -28.91 -0.82
CA HIS A 228 19.06 -29.68 -1.81
C HIS A 228 19.24 -28.86 -3.08
N GLY A 229 20.49 -28.47 -3.34
CA GLY A 229 20.92 -27.80 -4.57
C GLY A 229 21.26 -26.33 -4.37
N PRO A 230 22.08 -25.77 -5.28
CA PRO A 230 22.41 -24.36 -5.24
C PRO A 230 21.18 -23.51 -5.58
N ILE A 231 20.98 -22.40 -4.86
CA ILE A 231 20.15 -21.30 -5.37
C ILE A 231 21.05 -20.22 -5.88
N VAL A 232 20.74 -19.74 -7.08
CA VAL A 232 21.28 -18.47 -7.60
C VAL A 232 20.21 -17.40 -7.43
N SER A 233 20.54 -16.35 -6.69
CA SER A 233 19.71 -15.15 -6.52
C SER A 233 20.58 -13.90 -6.60
N SER A 234 20.00 -12.72 -6.39
CA SER A 234 20.73 -11.44 -6.41
C SER A 234 20.43 -10.63 -5.16
N ILE A 235 21.43 -9.91 -4.65
CA ILE A 235 21.24 -8.92 -3.59
C ILE A 235 20.25 -7.85 -4.06
N THR A 236 19.15 -7.69 -3.33
CA THR A 236 18.14 -6.67 -3.63
C THR A 236 18.69 -5.25 -3.57
N ASP A 237 17.86 -4.30 -4.01
CA ASP A 237 18.14 -2.86 -3.93
C ASP A 237 18.35 -2.33 -2.52
N LYS A 238 17.99 -3.10 -1.48
CA LYS A 238 18.23 -2.76 -0.07
C LYS A 238 19.64 -3.12 0.41
N GLY A 239 20.47 -3.73 -0.44
CA GLY A 239 21.82 -4.19 -0.08
C GLY A 239 21.84 -5.52 0.70
N TYR A 240 20.71 -6.21 0.77
CA TYR A 240 20.60 -7.54 1.36
C TYR A 240 19.50 -8.37 0.71
N THR A 241 19.45 -9.67 1.01
CA THR A 241 18.40 -10.59 0.58
C THR A 241 18.12 -11.60 1.68
N TRP A 242 16.83 -11.81 1.94
CA TRP A 242 16.34 -12.79 2.90
C TRP A 242 16.05 -14.13 2.23
N PHE A 243 16.51 -15.20 2.87
CA PHE A 243 16.26 -16.60 2.52
C PHE A 243 15.61 -17.31 3.69
N ARG A 244 14.61 -18.16 3.40
CA ARG A 244 13.87 -18.99 4.35
C ARG A 244 14.27 -20.44 4.14
N MET A 245 14.86 -21.05 5.15
CA MET A 245 15.25 -22.46 5.16
C MET A 245 14.22 -23.23 5.99
N GLU A 246 13.52 -24.16 5.37
CA GLU A 246 12.50 -24.99 6.03
C GLU A 246 13.06 -26.38 6.34
N GLY A 247 12.50 -27.04 7.36
CA GLY A 247 12.80 -28.45 7.63
C GLY A 247 14.23 -28.72 8.10
N LEU A 248 14.92 -27.72 8.63
CA LEU A 248 16.23 -27.93 9.23
C LEU A 248 16.07 -28.79 10.48
N THR A 249 16.86 -29.84 10.61
CA THR A 249 16.92 -30.66 11.82
C THR A 249 17.95 -30.10 12.78
N GLY A 250 17.57 -29.94 14.04
CA GLY A 250 18.46 -29.59 15.14
C GLY A 250 19.64 -30.56 15.21
N ARG A 251 20.79 -30.04 15.67
CA ARG A 251 22.08 -30.75 15.82
C ARG A 251 22.90 -30.94 14.56
N ARG A 252 22.42 -30.61 13.35
CA ARG A 252 23.27 -30.57 12.15
C ARG A 252 23.86 -29.18 11.96
N THR A 253 25.15 -29.11 11.62
CA THR A 253 25.77 -27.86 11.19
C THR A 253 25.44 -27.65 9.72
N PHE A 254 24.85 -26.51 9.40
CA PHE A 254 24.59 -26.07 8.05
C PHE A 254 25.66 -25.07 7.67
N VAL A 255 26.36 -25.35 6.58
CA VAL A 255 27.30 -24.43 5.97
C VAL A 255 26.65 -23.81 4.75
N LEU A 256 26.59 -22.49 4.74
CA LEU A 256 26.12 -21.66 3.65
C LEU A 256 27.34 -21.09 2.91
N ARG A 257 27.52 -21.50 1.66
CA ARG A 257 28.47 -20.85 0.77
C ARG A 257 27.81 -19.67 0.07
N THR A 258 28.55 -18.59 -0.11
CA THR A 258 28.11 -17.36 -0.75
C THR A 258 29.22 -16.79 -1.62
N THR A 259 28.87 -16.45 -2.86
CA THR A 259 29.67 -15.58 -3.72
C THR A 259 29.06 -14.18 -3.70
N GLY A 260 29.89 -13.11 -3.70
CA GLY A 260 29.42 -11.72 -3.72
C GLY A 260 28.81 -11.16 -2.43
N ALA A 261 28.63 -11.97 -1.38
CA ALA A 261 28.15 -11.51 -0.08
C ALA A 261 29.30 -10.94 0.78
N SER A 262 29.03 -9.85 1.48
CA SER A 262 29.92 -9.27 2.49
C SER A 262 29.68 -9.85 3.89
N SER A 263 28.45 -10.26 4.19
CA SER A 263 28.11 -10.90 5.47
C SER A 263 26.83 -11.74 5.38
N VAL A 264 26.70 -12.70 6.30
CA VAL A 264 25.47 -13.47 6.50
C VAL A 264 25.10 -13.44 7.98
N ALA A 265 23.84 -13.18 8.28
CA ALA A 265 23.28 -13.32 9.62
C ALA A 265 22.13 -14.33 9.59
N PHE A 266 22.04 -15.16 10.63
CA PHE A 266 21.00 -16.18 10.78
C PHE A 266 20.01 -15.78 11.86
N TYR A 267 18.75 -16.15 11.65
CA TYR A 267 17.64 -15.81 12.52
C TYR A 267 16.75 -17.04 12.75
N SER A 268 16.21 -17.14 13.96
CA SER A 268 15.13 -18.09 14.27
C SER A 268 13.84 -17.69 13.54
N GLU A 269 12.84 -18.59 13.58
CA GLU A 269 11.51 -18.29 13.06
C GLU A 269 10.85 -17.06 13.69
N THR A 270 11.15 -16.81 14.97
CA THR A 270 10.68 -15.64 15.71
C THR A 270 11.47 -14.36 15.45
N GLY A 271 12.48 -14.41 14.57
CA GLY A 271 13.32 -13.26 14.21
C GLY A 271 14.49 -12.97 15.17
N SER A 272 14.79 -13.86 16.13
CA SER A 272 15.93 -13.69 17.03
C SER A 272 17.24 -14.03 16.31
N THR A 273 18.25 -13.18 16.44
CA THR A 273 19.57 -13.43 15.87
C THR A 273 20.20 -14.68 16.48
N LEU A 274 20.82 -15.52 15.63
CA LEU A 274 21.53 -16.72 16.04
C LEU A 274 23.04 -16.50 15.93
N THR A 275 23.78 -17.15 16.83
CA THR A 275 25.24 -17.18 16.74
C THR A 275 25.64 -17.95 15.48
N SER A 276 26.53 -17.35 14.70
CA SER A 276 27.12 -17.97 13.53
C SER A 276 28.62 -17.68 13.48
N SER A 277 29.34 -18.53 12.78
CA SER A 277 30.77 -18.34 12.51
C SER A 277 30.99 -18.43 11.01
N GLY A 278 31.79 -17.54 10.47
CA GLY A 278 32.07 -17.52 9.04
C GLY A 278 32.98 -16.38 8.64
N SER A 279 33.66 -16.59 7.51
CA SER A 279 34.45 -15.59 6.80
C SER A 279 34.65 -16.06 5.37
N ASN A 280 35.00 -15.15 4.46
CA ASN A 280 35.42 -15.50 3.09
C ASN A 280 34.40 -16.35 2.30
N GLY A 281 33.11 -16.03 2.43
CA GLY A 281 32.06 -16.68 1.64
C GLY A 281 31.55 -18.00 2.22
N GLU A 282 32.11 -18.53 3.32
CA GLU A 282 31.53 -19.68 4.03
C GLU A 282 31.02 -19.27 5.41
N TRP A 283 29.77 -19.62 5.71
CA TRP A 283 29.07 -19.26 6.93
C TRP A 283 28.39 -20.48 7.52
N SER A 284 28.68 -20.82 8.76
CA SER A 284 28.10 -21.98 9.42
C SER A 284 27.18 -21.58 10.57
N PHE A 285 26.09 -22.32 10.72
CA PHE A 285 25.22 -22.23 11.88
C PHE A 285 24.66 -23.61 12.24
N GLN A 286 24.31 -23.80 13.52
CA GLN A 286 23.68 -25.01 14.02
C GLN A 286 22.32 -24.65 14.63
N PRO A 287 21.20 -25.13 14.04
CA PRO A 287 19.87 -24.97 14.60
C PRO A 287 19.79 -25.62 15.99
N SER A 288 19.19 -24.92 16.95
CA SER A 288 18.95 -25.45 18.30
C SER A 288 17.81 -26.46 18.35
N SER A 289 16.88 -26.37 17.41
CA SER A 289 15.71 -27.25 17.27
C SER A 289 15.36 -27.44 15.80
N ASP A 290 14.52 -28.43 15.53
CA ASP A 290 13.93 -28.60 14.21
C ASP A 290 13.03 -27.39 13.89
N GLY A 291 13.00 -26.94 12.64
CA GLY A 291 12.06 -25.88 12.22
C GLY A 291 12.49 -25.00 11.05
N THR A 292 11.84 -23.83 10.96
CA THR A 292 12.13 -22.78 9.98
C THR A 292 13.20 -21.83 10.51
N TYR A 293 14.15 -21.47 9.66
CA TYR A 293 15.17 -20.48 9.96
C TYR A 293 15.35 -19.53 8.79
N TYR A 294 15.96 -18.37 9.05
CA TYR A 294 16.17 -17.35 8.03
C TYR A 294 17.65 -16.97 7.95
N ALA A 295 18.11 -16.68 6.73
CA ALA A 295 19.41 -16.09 6.48
C ALA A 295 19.23 -14.73 5.81
N LYS A 296 19.84 -13.69 6.38
CA LYS A 296 19.98 -12.38 5.76
C LYS A 296 21.38 -12.28 5.16
N VAL A 297 21.46 -12.34 3.85
CA VAL A 297 22.72 -12.21 3.11
C VAL A 297 22.87 -10.76 2.68
N THR A 298 23.96 -10.10 3.10
CA THR A 298 24.24 -8.69 2.80
C THR A 298 25.38 -8.61 1.78
N GLY A 299 25.30 -7.69 0.82
CA GLY A 299 26.31 -7.51 -0.21
C GLY A 299 26.07 -6.26 -1.07
N ALA A 300 26.79 -6.14 -2.17
CA ALA A 300 26.57 -5.06 -3.13
C ALA A 300 25.23 -5.25 -3.87
N LYS A 301 24.46 -4.18 -4.08
CA LYS A 301 23.21 -4.21 -4.85
C LYS A 301 23.40 -4.90 -6.20
N GLY A 302 22.53 -5.85 -6.53
CA GLY A 302 22.57 -6.61 -7.77
C GLY A 302 23.65 -7.70 -7.84
N ALA A 303 24.51 -7.83 -6.82
CA ALA A 303 25.49 -8.91 -6.79
C ALA A 303 24.78 -10.27 -6.79
N THR A 304 25.26 -11.19 -7.62
CA THR A 304 24.77 -12.57 -7.62
C THR A 304 25.23 -13.26 -6.34
N VAL A 305 24.31 -13.95 -5.68
CA VAL A 305 24.56 -14.80 -4.53
C VAL A 305 24.20 -16.22 -4.92
N THR A 306 25.17 -17.11 -4.89
CA THR A 306 24.91 -18.56 -4.90
C THR A 306 24.90 -19.07 -3.48
N LEU A 307 23.86 -19.82 -3.10
CA LEU A 307 23.72 -20.43 -1.78
C LEU A 307 23.77 -21.94 -1.93
N GLU A 308 24.70 -22.57 -1.22
CA GLU A 308 24.78 -24.03 -1.12
C GLU A 308 24.77 -24.41 0.35
N SER A 309 23.93 -25.40 0.69
CA SER A 309 23.81 -25.96 2.03
C SER A 309 24.46 -27.33 2.05
N MET A 310 25.45 -27.48 2.91
CA MET A 310 26.04 -28.78 3.19
C MET A 310 25.53 -29.30 4.53
N ASP A 311 25.11 -30.56 4.53
CA ASP A 311 24.88 -31.31 5.76
C ASP A 311 26.25 -31.70 6.34
N GLY A 312 26.57 -31.16 7.53
CA GLY A 312 27.88 -31.28 8.18
C GLY A 312 28.35 -32.71 8.53
N THR A 313 27.63 -33.75 8.11
CA THR A 313 28.12 -35.14 8.14
C THR A 313 29.20 -35.41 7.09
N THR A 314 29.27 -34.60 6.04
CA THR A 314 30.28 -34.74 4.98
C THR A 314 31.32 -33.61 5.10
N PRO A 315 32.63 -33.92 5.19
CA PRO A 315 33.68 -32.90 5.30
C PRO A 315 33.60 -31.88 4.16
N ALA A 316 33.80 -30.59 4.46
CA ALA A 316 33.76 -29.51 3.48
C ALA A 316 34.74 -29.71 2.29
N SER A 317 35.80 -30.51 2.49
CA SER A 317 36.78 -30.90 1.47
C SER A 317 36.27 -31.91 0.43
N ALA A 318 35.17 -32.61 0.69
CA ALA A 318 34.58 -33.56 -0.25
C ALA A 318 33.75 -32.89 -1.34
N TYR A 319 33.37 -31.64 -1.13
CA TYR A 319 32.68 -30.82 -2.12
C TYR A 319 33.72 -29.99 -2.86
N GLY A 320 33.86 -30.23 -4.16
CA GLY A 320 34.80 -29.49 -5.01
C GLY A 320 34.64 -27.97 -4.88
N PRO A 321 35.65 -27.19 -5.30
CA PRO A 321 35.56 -25.74 -5.24
C PRO A 321 34.32 -25.24 -5.98
N VAL A 322 33.62 -24.26 -5.39
CA VAL A 322 32.52 -23.56 -6.08
C VAL A 322 33.12 -22.93 -7.35
N PRO A 323 32.58 -23.23 -8.55
CA PRO A 323 33.07 -22.62 -9.77
C PRO A 323 33.02 -21.09 -9.66
N ALA A 324 34.13 -20.42 -9.93
CA ALA A 324 34.12 -18.97 -10.07
C ALA A 324 33.28 -18.61 -11.30
N THR A 325 32.16 -17.92 -11.10
CA THR A 325 31.34 -17.34 -12.19
C THR A 325 31.73 -15.91 -12.45
#